data_AF-A0A3B9TX62-F1
#
_entry.id   AF-A0A3B9TX62-F1
#
_cell.length_a   1.000
_cell.length_b   1.000
_cell.length_c   1.000
_cell.angle_alpha   90.00
_cell.angle_beta   90.00
_cell.angle_gamma   90.00
#
_symmetry.space_group_name_H-M   'P 1'
#
loop_
_entity.id
_entity.type
_entity.pdbx_description
1 polymer ?
#
loop_
_entity_poly.entity_id
_entity_poly.type
_entity_poly.pdbx_seq_one_letter_code
_entity_poly.pdbx_strand_id
1 'polypeptide(L)'
;MKTRLEEHYHAAVRPALMEKFGYKNTLEVPKIEKIIINMGVGEAVRDSKKIEHATRDLAAITGQKPVVTRAKRANAAFKLRAGMPIGCKV
;
A
#
# COMPACT_ATOMS: atom_id res chain seq x y z
N MET A 1 23.37 0.89 2.52
CA MET A 1 23.02 -0.24 3.40
C MET A 1 21.88 -0.99 2.72
N LYS A 2 22.07 -2.26 2.33
CA LYS A 2 20.98 -3.06 1.76
C LYS A 2 20.09 -3.56 2.88
N THR A 3 18.79 -3.70 2.59
CA THR A 3 17.85 -4.24 3.59
C THR A 3 17.95 -5.76 3.64
N ARG A 4 17.67 -6.36 4.80
CA ARG A 4 17.69 -7.83 4.99
C ARG A 4 16.87 -8.57 3.93
N LEU A 5 15.72 -8.02 3.52
CA LEU A 5 14.85 -8.63 2.51
C LEU A 5 15.43 -8.53 1.10
N GLU A 6 16.08 -7.41 0.76
CA GLU A 6 16.77 -7.25 -0.53
C GLU A 6 17.93 -8.24 -0.66
N GLU A 7 18.73 -8.41 0.40
CA GLU A 7 19.83 -9.37 0.43
C GLU A 7 19.32 -10.81 0.28
N HIS A 8 18.27 -11.17 1.03
CA HIS A 8 17.64 -12.48 0.92
C HIS A 8 17.08 -12.75 -0.48
N TYR A 9 16.47 -11.75 -1.11
CA TYR A 9 15.98 -11.86 -2.48
C TYR A 9 17.10 -12.17 -3.48
N HIS A 10 18.22 -11.46 -3.39
CA HIS A 10 19.34 -11.66 -4.31
C HIS A 10 20.11 -12.97 -4.06
N ALA A 11 20.31 -13.35 -2.80
CA ALA A 11 21.15 -14.48 -2.44
C ALA A 11 20.42 -15.83 -2.49
N ALA A 12 19.13 -15.87 -2.15
CA ALA A 12 18.38 -17.12 -2.02
C ALA A 12 17.20 -17.23 -2.99
N VAL A 13 16.36 -16.19 -3.08
CA VAL A 13 15.12 -16.27 -3.86
C VAL A 13 15.38 -16.28 -5.37
N ARG A 14 16.24 -15.36 -5.86
CA ARG A 14 16.54 -15.25 -7.30
C ARG A 14 17.16 -16.53 -7.88
N PRO A 15 18.17 -17.16 -7.26
CA PRO A 15 18.71 -18.44 -7.75
C PRO A 15 17.66 -19.55 -7.76
N ALA A 16 16.87 -19.68 -6.68
CA ALA A 16 15.82 -20.70 -6.59
C ALA A 16 14.75 -20.53 -7.67
N LEU A 17 14.39 -19.29 -8.02
CA LEU A 17 13.46 -19.00 -9.12
C LEU A 17 14.05 -19.32 -10.50
N MET A 18 15.34 -19.01 -10.73
CA MET A 18 16.02 -19.37 -11.99
C MET A 18 16.10 -20.87 -12.19
N GLU A 19 16.43 -21.64 -11.14
CA GLU A 19 16.48 -23.10 -11.20
C GLU A 19 15.08 -23.70 -11.42
N LYS A 20 14.08 -23.23 -10.67
CA LYS A 20 12.72 -23.77 -10.73
C LYS A 20 12.02 -23.50 -12.06
N PHE A 21 12.24 -22.34 -12.67
CA PHE A 21 11.51 -21.89 -13.86
C PHE A 21 12.38 -21.82 -15.13
N GLY A 22 13.68 -22.09 -15.03
CA GLY A 22 14.58 -22.18 -16.19
C GLY A 22 14.79 -20.86 -16.95
N TYR A 23 14.71 -19.72 -16.26
CA TYR A 23 14.92 -18.41 -16.87
C TYR A 23 16.30 -18.32 -17.54
N LYS A 24 16.35 -17.87 -18.79
CA LYS A 24 17.61 -17.75 -19.57
C LYS A 24 18.32 -16.43 -19.28
N ASN A 25 17.55 -15.41 -18.92
CA ASN A 25 18.06 -14.09 -18.60
C ASN A 25 17.75 -13.74 -17.15
N THR A 26 18.76 -13.25 -16.42
CA THR A 26 18.60 -12.84 -15.01
C THR A 26 17.59 -11.72 -14.82
N LEU A 27 17.32 -10.92 -15.86
CA LEU A 27 16.32 -9.85 -15.83
C LEU A 27 14.88 -10.34 -15.98
N GLU A 28 14.67 -11.60 -16.38
CA GLU A 28 13.32 -12.22 -16.45
C GLU A 28 12.79 -12.60 -15.07
N VAL A 29 13.66 -12.69 -14.05
CA VAL A 29 13.25 -13.12 -12.72
C VAL A 29 12.30 -12.09 -12.10
N PRO A 30 11.09 -12.49 -11.65
CA PRO A 30 10.09 -11.57 -11.11
C PRO A 30 10.58 -10.79 -9.89
N LYS A 31 10.39 -9.46 -9.91
CA LYS A 31 10.74 -8.54 -8.82
C LYS A 31 9.50 -7.86 -8.23
N ILE A 32 9.59 -7.44 -6.98
CA ILE A 32 8.56 -6.59 -6.36
C ILE A 32 8.77 -5.15 -6.84
N GLU A 33 7.81 -4.60 -7.57
CA GLU A 33 7.89 -3.22 -8.08
C GLU A 33 7.32 -2.20 -7.09
N LYS A 34 6.15 -2.49 -6.50
CA LYS A 34 5.48 -1.57 -5.58
C LYS A 34 4.61 -2.33 -4.59
N ILE A 35 4.56 -1.84 -3.35
CA ILE A 35 3.59 -2.23 -2.33
C ILE A 35 2.70 -1.02 -2.06
N ILE A 36 1.38 -1.19 -2.15
CA ILE A 36 0.40 -0.14 -1.83
C ILE A 36 -0.35 -0.57 -0.58
N ILE A 37 -0.39 0.31 0.43
CA ILE A 37 -1.14 0.09 1.67
C ILE A 37 -2.34 1.01 1.65
N ASN A 38 -3.55 0.44 1.77
CA ASN A 38 -4.81 1.18 1.72
C ASN A 38 -5.62 0.92 2.98
N MET A 39 -6.11 1.99 3.60
CA MET A 39 -6.94 1.94 4.79
C MET A 39 -8.27 2.68 4.53
N GLY A 40 -9.36 1.93 4.56
CA GLY A 40 -10.72 2.49 4.56
C GLY A 40 -11.15 2.85 5.97
N VAL A 41 -11.54 4.11 6.19
CA VAL A 41 -11.96 4.62 7.50
C VAL A 41 -13.44 4.96 7.41
N GLY A 42 -14.31 3.97 7.56
CA GLY A 42 -15.76 4.15 7.39
C GLY A 42 -16.39 5.15 8.38
N GLU A 43 -15.83 5.26 9.60
CA GLU A 43 -16.24 6.23 10.61
C GLU A 43 -15.96 7.69 10.19
N ALA A 44 -15.06 7.89 9.24
CA ALA A 44 -14.67 9.21 8.76
C ALA A 44 -15.80 10.03 8.16
N VAL A 45 -16.84 9.35 7.67
CA VAL A 45 -18.05 9.98 7.12
C VAL A 45 -18.78 10.79 8.19
N ARG A 46 -18.65 10.40 9.47
CA ARG A 46 -19.25 11.07 10.62
C ARG A 46 -18.27 11.98 11.35
N ASP A 47 -17.00 11.58 11.44
CA ASP A 47 -15.96 12.33 12.14
C ASP A 47 -14.67 12.41 11.31
N SER A 48 -14.39 13.60 10.78
CA SER A 48 -13.19 13.86 9.97
C SER A 48 -11.88 13.69 10.75
N LYS A 49 -11.89 13.81 12.08
CA LYS A 49 -10.68 13.64 12.91
C LYS A 49 -10.14 12.22 12.84
N LYS A 50 -11.01 11.23 12.66
CA LYS A 50 -10.62 9.81 12.51
C LYS A 50 -9.69 9.60 11.32
N ILE A 51 -9.86 10.35 10.22
CA ILE A 51 -8.92 10.30 9.09
C ILE A 51 -7.57 10.89 9.44
N GLU A 52 -7.53 11.94 10.24
CA GLU A 52 -6.26 12.52 10.68
C GLU A 52 -5.48 11.57 11.58
N HIS A 53 -6.17 10.85 12.47
CA HIS A 53 -5.56 9.80 13.29
C HIS A 53 -5.04 8.66 12.43
N ALA A 54 -5.88 8.11 11.54
CA ALA A 54 -5.46 7.05 10.62
C ALA A 54 -4.28 7.46 9.73
N THR A 55 -4.25 8.72 9.28
CA THR A 55 -3.14 9.25 8.48
C THR A 55 -1.85 9.36 9.31
N ARG A 56 -1.94 9.76 10.58
CA ARG A 56 -0.78 9.81 11.49
C ARG A 56 -0.24 8.41 11.78
N ASP A 57 -1.11 7.45 12.06
CA ASP A 57 -0.70 6.08 12.37
C ASP A 57 -0.06 5.41 11.14
N LEU A 58 -0.68 5.57 9.96
CA LEU A 58 -0.13 5.05 8.72
C LEU A 58 1.21 5.73 8.36
N ALA A 59 1.37 7.03 8.65
CA ALA A 59 2.64 7.72 8.48
C ALA A 59 3.72 7.17 9.41
N ALA A 60 3.39 6.90 10.68
CA ALA A 60 4.32 6.35 11.65
C ALA A 60 4.77 4.92 11.27
N ILE A 61 3.86 4.10 10.74
CA ILE A 61 4.16 2.73 10.30
C ILE A 61 5.01 2.71 9.02
N THR A 62 4.64 3.53 8.03
CA THR A 62 5.23 3.46 6.68
C THR A 62 6.39 4.43 6.47
N GLY A 63 6.60 5.39 7.38
CA GLY A 63 7.58 6.45 7.24
C GLY A 63 7.30 7.44 6.11
N GLN A 64 6.10 7.36 5.50
CA GLN A 64 5.72 8.16 4.35
C GLN A 64 4.42 8.92 4.64
N LYS A 65 4.29 10.12 4.08
CA LYS A 65 3.06 10.92 4.22
C LYS A 65 1.93 10.28 3.40
N PRO A 66 0.86 9.75 4.01
CA PRO A 66 -0.20 9.08 3.27
C PRO A 66 -1.08 10.09 2.52
N VAL A 67 -1.69 9.62 1.43
CA VAL A 67 -2.64 10.38 0.61
C VAL A 67 -4.06 10.07 1.07
N VAL A 68 -4.81 11.10 1.45
CA VAL A 68 -6.23 10.96 1.80
C VAL A 68 -7.04 10.64 0.54
N THR A 69 -7.78 9.54 0.56
CA THR A 69 -8.66 9.12 -0.53
C THR A 69 -10.05 9.72 -0.35
N ARG A 70 -10.62 10.22 -1.45
CA ARG A 70 -11.93 10.85 -1.48
C ARG A 70 -12.91 10.02 -2.29
N ALA A 71 -14.17 10.05 -1.87
CA ALA A 71 -15.28 9.41 -2.56
C ALA A 71 -15.44 9.95 -3.98
N LYS A 72 -15.43 9.06 -4.99
CA LYS A 72 -15.65 9.44 -6.40
C LYS A 72 -17.13 9.67 -6.73
N ARG A 73 -18.03 8.96 -6.04
CA ARG A 73 -19.49 8.97 -6.27
C ARG A 73 -20.21 9.08 -4.93
N ALA A 74 -21.42 9.61 -4.94
CA ALA A 74 -22.30 9.59 -3.78
C ALA A 74 -23.01 8.24 -3.63
N ASN A 75 -23.25 7.81 -2.40
CA ASN A 75 -24.05 6.62 -2.09
C ASN A 75 -24.83 6.82 -0.78
N ALA A 76 -26.16 6.85 -0.88
CA ALA A 76 -27.05 7.11 0.25
C ALA A 76 -26.99 6.03 1.34
N ALA A 77 -26.80 4.75 0.97
CA ALA A 77 -26.73 3.64 1.93
C ALA A 77 -25.54 3.82 2.91
N PHE A 78 -24.44 4.39 2.42
CA PHE A 78 -23.24 4.69 3.22
C PHE A 78 -23.19 6.13 3.72
N LYS A 79 -24.27 6.91 3.53
CA LYS A 79 -24.35 8.34 3.86
C LYS A 79 -23.19 9.16 3.27
N LEU A 80 -22.71 8.73 2.10
CA LEU A 80 -21.49 9.23 1.47
C LEU A 80 -21.83 10.21 0.35
N ARG A 81 -21.15 11.36 0.30
CA ARG A 81 -21.23 12.33 -0.80
C ARG A 81 -19.93 12.32 -1.59
N ALA A 82 -20.00 12.68 -2.88
CA ALA A 82 -18.81 12.82 -3.70
C ALA A 82 -17.85 13.87 -3.09
N GLY A 83 -16.54 13.60 -3.13
CA GLY A 83 -15.50 14.46 -2.55
C GLY A 83 -15.25 14.27 -1.05
N MET A 84 -16.11 13.54 -0.33
CA MET A 84 -15.91 13.27 1.10
C MET A 84 -14.68 12.38 1.31
N PRO A 85 -13.84 12.69 2.31
CA PRO A 85 -12.70 11.84 2.64
C PRO A 85 -13.21 10.53 3.27
N ILE A 86 -12.70 9.40 2.78
CA ILE A 86 -13.16 8.05 3.18
C ILE A 86 -12.03 7.16 3.69
N GLY A 87 -10.78 7.50 3.41
CA GLY A 87 -9.65 6.69 3.82
C GLY A 87 -8.31 7.36 3.53
N CYS A 88 -7.24 6.59 3.67
CA CYS A 88 -5.89 7.00 3.33
C CYS A 88 -5.14 5.84 2.68
N LYS A 89 -4.19 6.16 1.81
CA LYS A 89 -3.33 5.16 1.16
C LYS A 89 -1.90 5.68 1.01
N VAL A 90 -0.97 4.76 0.86
CA VAL A 90 0.42 5.02 0.47
C VAL A 90 0.88 4.00 -0.56
#